data_AF-A0A524J3W8-F1
#
_entry.id   AF-A0A524J3W8-F1
#
_cell.length_a   1.000
_cell.length_b   1.000
_cell.length_c   1.000
_cell.angle_alpha   90.00
_cell.angle_beta   90.00
_cell.angle_gamma   90.00
#
_symmetry.space_group_name_H-M   'P 1'
#
loop_
_entity.id
_entity.type
_entity.pdbx_description
1 polymer ?
#
loop_
_entity_poly.entity_id
_entity_poly.type
_entity_poly.pdbx_seq_one_letter_code
_entity_poly.pdbx_strand_id
1 'polypeptide(L)'
;MLAEDYMGVAAFAVIAILFPALVFLLSRYLRPDKKDPRGATTYECGEVPIGQAQIQFHFQYYMYAILFVAFDLVTVFVLMWAFVFTDLSDMAKFSMLAFLGILLVGVVYALKKEEIIWI
;
A
#
# COMPACT_ATOMS: atom_id res chain seq x y z
N MET A 1 -24.65 -2.46 -21.50
CA MET A 1 -23.89 -3.67 -21.13
C MET A 1 -22.79 -3.31 -20.12
N LEU A 2 -21.58 -2.89 -20.50
CA LEU A 2 -20.52 -2.55 -19.52
C LEU A 2 -20.96 -1.50 -18.47
N ALA A 3 -21.64 -0.43 -18.89
CA ALA A 3 -22.11 0.60 -17.96
C ALA A 3 -23.11 0.07 -16.91
N GLU A 4 -23.90 -0.96 -17.25
CA GLU A 4 -24.85 -1.58 -16.33
C GLU A 4 -24.12 -2.53 -15.35
N ASP A 5 -23.13 -3.27 -15.86
CA ASP A 5 -22.33 -4.20 -15.06
C ASP A 5 -21.46 -3.48 -14.00
N TYR A 6 -20.95 -2.29 -14.32
CA TYR A 6 -20.12 -1.49 -13.40
C TYR A 6 -20.92 -0.45 -12.60
N MET A 7 -22.22 -0.27 -12.86
CA MET A 7 -23.04 0.72 -12.15
C MET A 7 -23.10 0.45 -10.65
N GLY A 8 -23.18 -0.82 -10.24
CA GLY A 8 -23.15 -1.22 -8.84
C GLY A 8 -21.82 -0.86 -8.15
N VAL A 9 -20.70 -1.08 -8.84
CA VAL A 9 -19.36 -0.72 -8.34
C VAL A 9 -19.20 0.79 -8.20
N ALA A 10 -19.66 1.55 -9.21
CA ALA A 10 -19.63 3.00 -9.18
C ALA A 10 -20.51 3.56 -8.04
N ALA A 11 -21.73 3.05 -7.88
CA ALA A 11 -22.62 3.44 -6.79
C ALA A 11 -22.00 3.12 -5.42
N PHE A 12 -21.42 1.93 -5.27
CA PHE A 12 -20.72 1.55 -4.05
C PHE A 12 -19.52 2.45 -3.75
N ALA A 13 -18.70 2.76 -4.74
CA ALA A 13 -17.55 3.65 -4.59
C ALA A 13 -17.97 5.06 -4.13
N VAL A 14 -19.04 5.61 -4.70
CA VAL A 14 -19.61 6.90 -4.28
C VAL A 14 -20.08 6.84 -2.83
N ILE A 15 -20.82 5.81 -2.44
CA ILE A 15 -21.28 5.62 -1.06
C ILE A 15 -20.09 5.47 -0.10
N ALA A 16 -19.09 4.67 -0.47
CA ALA A 16 -17.90 4.41 0.34
C ALA A 16 -17.06 5.67 0.59
N ILE A 17 -17.03 6.61 -0.35
CA ILE A 17 -16.34 7.90 -0.19
C ILE A 17 -17.21 8.88 0.61
N LEU A 18 -18.51 8.95 0.33
CA LEU A 18 -19.42 9.90 0.98
C LEU A 18 -19.69 9.54 2.44
N PHE A 19 -19.73 8.25 2.78
CA PHE A 19 -20.10 7.80 4.11
C PHE A 19 -19.12 8.27 5.21
N PRO A 20 -17.78 8.10 5.08
CA PRO A 20 -16.83 8.66 6.05
C PRO A 20 -16.91 10.18 6.16
N ALA A 21 -17.11 10.88 5.04
CA ALA A 21 -17.26 12.34 5.03
C ALA A 21 -18.53 12.78 5.79
N LEU A 22 -19.66 12.10 5.55
CA LEU A 22 -20.91 12.35 6.25
C LEU A 22 -20.78 12.09 7.75
N VAL A 23 -20.21 10.94 8.13
CA VAL A 23 -19.99 10.58 9.54
C VAL A 23 -19.05 11.58 10.21
N PHE A 24 -17.98 12.00 9.54
CA PHE A 24 -17.09 13.04 10.05
C PHE A 24 -17.83 14.36 10.27
N LEU A 25 -18.64 14.83 9.32
CA LEU A 25 -19.43 16.05 9.46
C LEU A 25 -20.45 15.94 10.60
N LEU A 26 -21.21 14.84 10.67
CA LEU A 26 -22.16 14.60 11.76
C LEU A 26 -21.46 14.57 13.11
N SER A 27 -20.33 13.88 13.23
CA SER A 27 -19.55 13.85 14.48
C SER A 27 -19.07 15.24 14.89
N ARG A 28 -18.67 16.09 13.94
CA ARG A 28 -18.26 17.47 14.20
C ARG A 28 -19.42 18.32 14.73
N TYR A 29 -20.64 18.13 14.23
CA TYR A 29 -21.81 18.89 14.69
C TYR A 29 -22.43 18.36 16.00
N LEU A 30 -22.37 17.04 16.24
CA LEU A 30 -22.94 16.41 17.43
C LEU A 30 -21.99 16.43 18.64
N ARG A 31 -20.67 16.51 18.43
CA ARG A 31 -19.69 16.50 19.50
C ARG A 31 -19.77 17.79 20.33
N PRO A 32 -19.75 17.70 21.68
CA PRO A 32 -19.57 18.86 22.54
C PRO A 32 -18.25 19.58 22.22
N ASP A 33 -18.34 20.87 21.90
CA ASP A 33 -17.17 21.71 21.68
C ASP A 33 -16.49 22.00 23.03
N LYS A 34 -15.31 21.41 23.24
CA LYS A 34 -14.45 21.66 24.40
C LYS A 34 -13.15 22.28 23.91
N LYS A 35 -13.10 23.62 23.93
CA LYS A 35 -11.90 24.39 23.61
C LYS A 35 -10.95 24.40 24.81
N ASP A 36 -10.24 23.30 25.00
CA ASP A 36 -9.15 23.20 25.97
C ASP A 36 -7.80 23.48 25.27
N PRO A 37 -7.06 24.53 25.66
CA PRO A 37 -5.73 24.81 25.13
C PRO A 37 -4.76 23.62 25.25
N ARG A 38 -4.90 22.76 26.27
CA ARG A 38 -4.06 21.57 26.46
C ARG A 38 -4.37 20.46 25.45
N GLY A 39 -5.62 20.36 24.99
CA GLY A 39 -6.03 19.42 23.96
C GLY A 39 -5.60 19.83 22.55
N ALA A 40 -5.10 21.05 22.38
CA ALA A 40 -4.62 21.60 21.12
C ALA A 40 -3.09 21.48 20.94
N THR A 41 -2.38 20.94 21.94
CA THR A 41 -0.93 20.68 21.89
C THR A 41 -0.64 19.20 21.60
N THR A 42 0.53 18.92 21.02
CA THR A 42 1.01 17.54 20.82
C THR A 42 1.05 16.79 22.14
N TYR A 43 0.63 15.52 22.12
CA TYR A 43 0.72 14.64 23.27
C TYR A 43 2.19 14.32 23.58
N GLU A 44 2.59 14.59 24.81
CA GLU A 44 3.84 14.23 25.47
C GLU A 44 3.41 13.72 26.87
N CYS A 45 4.27 13.13 27.67
CA CYS A 45 3.87 12.50 28.95
C CYS A 45 3.51 13.48 30.10
N GLY A 46 2.88 14.62 29.78
CA GLY A 46 2.52 15.69 30.71
C GLY A 46 3.50 16.87 30.73
N GLU A 47 4.59 16.78 29.95
CA GLU A 47 5.64 17.80 29.85
C GLU A 47 5.58 18.58 28.53
N VAL A 48 6.29 19.70 28.46
CA VAL A 48 6.44 20.45 27.20
C VAL A 48 7.43 19.68 26.30
N PRO A 49 7.08 19.40 25.03
CA PRO A 49 8.01 18.76 24.10
C PRO A 49 9.30 19.58 23.96
N ILE A 50 10.45 18.93 24.15
CA ILE A 50 11.77 19.55 24.02
C ILE A 50 12.48 18.95 22.81
N GLY A 51 13.06 19.83 21.98
CA GLY A 51 13.84 19.43 20.80
C GLY A 51 13.04 19.47 19.50
N GLN A 52 13.68 18.99 18.43
CA GLN A 52 13.05 18.86 17.12
C GLN A 52 12.52 17.43 16.96
N ALA A 53 11.30 17.28 16.44
CA ALA A 53 10.70 15.98 16.12
C ALA A 53 11.33 15.32 14.86
N GLN A 54 12.63 15.55 14.63
CA GLN A 54 13.35 14.94 13.53
C GLN A 54 13.94 13.62 14.00
N ILE A 55 13.33 12.53 13.54
CA ILE A 55 13.89 11.19 13.67
C ILE A 55 14.75 10.86 12.46
N GLN A 56 15.82 10.09 12.67
CA GLN A 56 16.55 9.48 11.57
C GLN A 56 15.68 8.38 10.96
N PHE A 57 15.10 8.67 9.80
CA PHE A 57 14.37 7.66 9.05
C PHE A 57 15.36 6.62 8.52
N HIS A 58 15.16 5.37 8.93
CA HIS A 58 15.96 4.26 8.46
C HIS A 58 15.72 4.08 6.96
N PHE A 59 16.80 4.05 6.17
CA PHE A 59 16.73 3.89 4.71
C PHE A 59 16.08 2.54 4.29
N GLN A 60 15.97 1.58 5.22
CA GLN A 60 15.31 0.28 5.01
C GLN A 60 13.88 0.43 4.46
N TYR A 61 13.10 1.41 4.92
CA TYR A 61 11.72 1.61 4.45
C TYR A 61 11.65 1.88 2.94
N TYR A 62 12.66 2.57 2.40
CA TYR A 62 12.75 2.85 0.97
C TYR A 62 13.09 1.58 0.18
N MET A 63 13.98 0.74 0.70
CA MET A 63 14.34 -0.52 0.06
C MET A 63 13.14 -1.48 -0.02
N TYR A 64 12.36 -1.61 1.07
CA TYR A 64 11.11 -2.37 1.06
C TYR A 64 10.11 -1.83 0.04
N ALA A 65 9.99 -0.50 -0.11
CA ALA A 65 9.09 0.09 -1.10
C ALA A 65 9.49 -0.26 -2.54
N ILE A 66 10.78 -0.18 -2.89
CA ILE A 66 11.25 -0.59 -4.22
C ILE A 66 11.02 -2.07 -4.46
N LEU A 67 11.34 -2.92 -3.47
CA LEU A 67 11.16 -4.36 -3.58
C LEU A 67 9.68 -4.68 -3.80
N PHE A 68 8.78 -4.05 -3.04
CA PHE A 68 7.33 -4.18 -3.20
C PHE A 68 6.87 -3.81 -4.61
N VAL A 69 7.28 -2.64 -5.13
CA VAL A 69 6.91 -2.20 -6.48
C VAL A 69 7.42 -3.17 -7.56
N ALA A 70 8.63 -3.70 -7.39
CA ALA A 70 9.16 -4.71 -8.30
C ALA A 70 8.30 -5.98 -8.30
N PHE A 71 7.92 -6.49 -7.12
CA PHE A 71 7.05 -7.65 -6.99
C PHE A 71 5.62 -7.43 -7.49
N ASP A 72 5.07 -6.23 -7.30
CA ASP A 72 3.75 -5.87 -7.81
C ASP A 72 3.73 -6.00 -9.34
N LEU A 73 4.78 -5.51 -10.00
CA LEU A 73 4.96 -5.66 -11.45
C LEU A 73 5.12 -7.13 -11.88
N VAL A 74 5.82 -7.96 -11.11
CA VAL A 74 5.87 -9.41 -11.36
C VAL A 74 4.47 -10.02 -11.29
N THR A 75 3.68 -9.64 -10.28
CA THR A 75 2.33 -10.15 -10.07
C THR A 75 1.41 -9.79 -11.24
N VAL A 76 1.50 -8.57 -11.77
CA VAL A 76 0.75 -8.16 -12.98
C VAL A 76 1.09 -9.07 -14.16
N PHE A 77 2.36 -9.41 -14.38
CA PHE A 77 2.73 -10.34 -15.44
C PHE A 77 2.22 -11.76 -15.21
N VAL A 78 2.28 -12.26 -13.97
CA VAL A 78 1.73 -13.58 -13.61
C VAL A 78 0.23 -13.63 -13.84
N LEU A 79 -0.51 -12.57 -13.48
CA LEU A 79 -1.96 -12.49 -13.70
C LEU A 79 -2.31 -12.49 -15.19
N MET A 80 -1.61 -11.69 -16.01
CA MET A 80 -1.80 -11.71 -17.46
C MET A 80 -1.47 -13.09 -18.04
N TRP A 81 -0.38 -13.71 -17.61
CA TRP A 81 0.00 -15.05 -18.04
C TRP A 81 -1.03 -16.11 -17.65
N ALA A 82 -1.57 -16.05 -16.43
CA ALA A 82 -2.62 -16.94 -15.96
C ALA A 82 -3.90 -16.80 -16.79
N PHE A 83 -4.26 -15.58 -17.19
CA PHE A 83 -5.46 -15.31 -18.00
C PHE A 83 -5.40 -15.95 -19.39
N VAL A 84 -4.23 -16.00 -20.03
CA VAL A 84 -4.05 -16.58 -21.39
C VAL A 84 -3.35 -17.96 -21.37
N PHE A 85 -3.22 -18.59 -20.21
CA PHE A 85 -2.36 -19.77 -20.02
C PHE A 85 -2.72 -20.94 -20.94
N THR A 86 -4.01 -21.18 -21.17
CA THR A 86 -4.51 -22.29 -22.00
C THR A 86 -4.18 -22.11 -23.48
N ASP A 87 -4.10 -20.87 -23.94
CA ASP A 87 -3.97 -20.52 -25.36
C ASP A 87 -2.50 -20.33 -25.76
N LEU A 88 -1.59 -20.34 -24.79
CA LEU A 88 -0.16 -20.21 -24.99
C LEU A 88 0.47 -21.51 -25.46
N SER A 89 1.42 -21.39 -26.40
CA SER A 89 2.31 -22.50 -26.76
C SER A 89 3.19 -22.89 -25.56
N ASP A 90 3.61 -24.15 -25.51
CA ASP A 90 4.45 -24.63 -24.41
C ASP A 90 5.77 -23.87 -24.32
N MET A 91 6.33 -23.45 -25.47
CA MET A 91 7.51 -22.58 -25.52
C MET A 91 7.27 -21.24 -24.79
N ALA A 92 6.11 -20.62 -24.97
CA ALA A 92 5.80 -19.35 -24.32
C ALA A 92 5.59 -19.53 -22.80
N LYS A 93 4.99 -20.65 -22.37
CA LYS A 93 4.88 -21.01 -20.95
C LYS A 93 6.26 -21.18 -20.30
N PHE A 94 7.18 -21.92 -20.94
CA PHE A 94 8.54 -22.07 -20.44
C PHE A 94 9.33 -20.76 -20.45
N SER A 95 9.14 -19.92 -21.46
CA SER A 95 9.78 -18.60 -21.53
C SER A 95 9.36 -17.71 -20.36
N MET A 96 8.06 -17.72 -20.00
CA MET A 96 7.56 -17.00 -18.84
C MET A 96 8.09 -17.57 -17.52
N LEU A 97 8.17 -18.90 -17.39
CA LEU A 97 8.80 -19.54 -16.22
C LEU A 97 10.28 -19.12 -16.07
N ALA A 98 11.04 -19.07 -17.17
CA ALA A 98 12.42 -18.62 -17.15
C ALA A 98 12.54 -17.14 -16.74
N PHE A 99 11.66 -16.28 -17.25
CA PHE A 99 11.57 -14.87 -16.86
C PHE A 99 11.29 -14.70 -15.36
N LEU A 100 10.30 -15.42 -14.82
CA LEU A 100 10.00 -15.43 -13.39
C LEU A 100 11.17 -15.97 -12.55
N GLY A 101 11.87 -17.00 -13.05
CA GLY A 101 13.06 -17.54 -12.41
C GLY A 101 14.19 -16.50 -12.28
N ILE A 102 14.46 -15.73 -13.33
CA ILE A 102 15.46 -14.66 -13.30
C ILE A 102 15.06 -13.56 -12.29
N LEU A 103 13.78 -13.17 -12.25
CA LEU A 103 13.28 -12.18 -11.29
C LEU A 103 13.39 -12.68 -9.85
N LEU A 104 13.07 -13.96 -9.60
CA LEU A 104 13.21 -14.58 -8.28
C LEU A 104 14.66 -14.56 -7.79
N VAL A 105 15.65 -14.74 -8.68
CA VAL A 105 17.07 -14.62 -8.31
C VAL A 105 17.38 -13.20 -7.84
N GLY A 106 16.90 -12.17 -8.54
CA GLY A 106 17.08 -10.77 -8.15
C GLY A 106 16.46 -10.44 -6.80
N VAL A 107 15.26 -10.96 -6.56
CA VAL A 107 14.55 -10.85 -5.27
C VAL A 107 15.33 -11.52 -4.14
N VAL A 108 15.76 -12.77 -4.31
CA VAL A 108 16.48 -13.52 -3.28
C VAL A 108 17.80 -12.81 -2.95
N TYR A 109 18.48 -12.27 -3.95
CA TYR A 109 19.67 -11.45 -3.75
C TYR A 109 19.36 -10.19 -2.92
N ALA A 110 18.31 -9.45 -3.27
CA ALA A 110 17.91 -8.24 -2.57
C ALA A 110 17.57 -8.51 -1.10
N LEU A 111 16.78 -9.56 -0.84
CA LEU A 111 16.41 -9.98 0.52
C LEU A 111 17.62 -10.38 1.36
N LYS A 112 18.55 -11.17 0.81
CA LYS A 112 19.80 -11.54 1.52
C LYS A 112 20.68 -10.34 1.84
N LYS A 113 20.72 -9.34 0.97
CA LYS A 113 21.50 -8.11 1.19
C LYS A 113 20.94 -7.27 2.34
N GLU A 114 19.63 -7.39 2.61
CA GLU A 114 18.96 -6.70 3.71
C GLU A 114 18.99 -7.46 5.04
N GLU A 115 19.45 -8.72 5.09
CA GLU A 115 19.56 -9.49 6.34
C GLU A 115 20.54 -8.87 7.37
N ILE A 116 21.47 -8.01 6.94
CA ILE A 116 22.54 -7.47 7.79
C ILE A 116 22.11 -6.21 8.56
N ILE A 117 20.87 -5.77 8.44
CA ILE A 117 20.44 -4.49 9.02
C ILE A 117 19.72 -4.76 10.34
N TRP A 118 20.49 -5.11 11.36
CA TRP A 118 20.03 -5.13 12.75
C TRP A 118 20.08 -3.71 13.34
N ILE A 119 19.06 -3.45 14.17
CA ILE A 119 18.73 -2.23 14.93
C ILE A 119 19.95 -1.63 15.64
#